data_AF-A0A8H6Y593-F1
#
_entry.id   AF-A0A8H6Y593-F1
#
_cell.length_a   1.000
_cell.length_b   1.000
_cell.length_c   1.000
_cell.angle_alpha   90.00
_cell.angle_beta   90.00
_cell.angle_gamma   90.00
#
_symmetry.space_group_name_H-M   'P 1'
#
loop_
_entity.id
_entity.type
_entity.pdbx_description
1 polymer ?
#
loop_
_entity_poly.entity_id
_entity_poly.type
_entity_poly.pdbx_seq_one_letter_code
_entity_poly.pdbx_strand_id
1 'polypeptide(L)'
;MGKFKRLRMQDPSRFVEDPNGHIVQQPQNHGPPTTPKPLTTEVSLYIASVNVDIGTGQVKFSWGTEDIREALLDNMPFAKGKTKKVYRLLLDGKPYVAKRFFEVGNGPECVSLDENSSQLENEFIRLNQGQWFLDQFYARADETETEVSNNFMFSRGLLVREIIEGTGPSPASGVSMQAFLDSMDYNPDTSIVWLLEPSRGSAIERWSGTLQHPNHENKPGQTIDAFMHFSYVYSRQTLVFADIQGSKGLSRGGNSGWILFDIMTHTSEGASGIGDHGQDGIQAILSDHICERMCRTLNIGEDNIVEGQKARVKKRRVLPKRT
;
A
#
# COMPACT_ATOMS: atom_id res chain seq x y z
N MET A 1 10.27 74.09 14.83
CA MET A 1 10.22 73.02 15.86
C MET A 1 10.65 71.70 15.21
N GLY A 2 11.94 71.34 15.31
CA GLY A 2 12.48 70.08 14.78
C GLY A 2 12.48 68.98 15.85
N LYS A 3 11.96 67.79 15.52
CA LYS A 3 11.90 66.62 16.41
C LYS A 3 13.24 65.87 16.40
N PHE A 4 13.91 65.79 17.56
CA PHE A 4 15.03 64.88 17.78
C PHE A 4 14.53 63.45 17.99
N LYS A 5 14.98 62.49 17.17
CA LYS A 5 14.81 61.05 17.39
C LYS A 5 15.83 60.58 18.43
N ARG A 6 15.37 59.99 19.54
CA ARG A 6 16.22 59.24 20.48
C ARG A 6 16.73 57.97 19.80
N LEU A 7 18.06 57.84 19.67
CA LEU A 7 18.72 56.58 19.36
C LEU A 7 18.56 55.62 20.56
N ARG A 8 18.02 54.42 20.32
CA ARG A 8 18.01 53.32 21.30
C ARG A 8 19.43 52.81 21.46
N MET A 9 19.94 52.76 22.69
CA MET A 9 21.19 52.06 23.00
C MET A 9 21.01 50.57 22.70
N GLN A 10 21.92 50.02 21.88
CA GLN A 10 21.99 48.58 21.65
C GLN A 10 22.58 47.89 22.89
N ASP A 11 22.16 46.65 23.11
CA ASP A 11 22.54 45.82 24.25
C ASP A 11 24.08 45.62 24.29
N PRO A 12 24.78 46.10 25.34
CA PRO A 12 26.23 46.03 25.43
C PRO A 12 26.79 44.60 25.53
N SER A 13 25.95 43.61 25.81
CA SER A 13 26.36 42.19 25.90
C SER A 13 26.76 41.56 24.56
N ARG A 14 26.54 42.24 23.42
CA ARG A 14 26.78 41.69 22.07
C ARG A 14 28.17 41.93 21.50
N PHE A 15 29.05 42.55 22.28
CA PHE A 15 30.36 42.96 21.83
C PHE A 15 31.44 42.33 22.71
N VAL A 16 32.49 41.83 22.08
CA VAL A 16 33.67 41.28 22.75
C VAL A 16 34.89 41.96 22.20
N GLU A 17 35.85 42.21 23.07
CA GLU A 17 37.17 42.69 22.65
C GLU A 17 37.97 41.53 22.07
N ASP A 18 38.46 41.71 20.85
CA ASP A 18 39.39 40.77 20.24
C ASP A 18 40.79 40.89 20.88
N PRO A 19 41.73 39.96 20.60
CA PRO A 19 43.07 39.98 21.19
C PRO A 19 43.92 41.23 20.86
N ASN A 20 43.48 42.06 19.91
CA ASN A 20 44.14 43.30 19.52
C ASN A 20 43.45 44.55 20.12
N GLY A 21 42.44 44.38 20.98
CA GLY A 21 41.72 45.48 21.62
C GLY A 21 40.62 46.09 20.77
N HIS A 22 40.16 45.42 19.70
CA HIS A 22 39.03 45.89 18.93
C HIS A 22 37.72 45.32 19.46
N ILE A 23 36.73 46.18 19.65
CA ILE A 23 35.37 45.76 20.01
C ILE A 23 34.68 45.22 18.76
N VAL A 24 34.52 43.90 18.68
CA VAL A 24 33.87 43.21 17.55
C VAL A 24 32.55 42.58 18.00
N GLN A 25 31.54 42.66 17.14
CA GLN A 25 30.25 42.05 17.40
C GLN A 25 30.35 40.52 17.19
N GLN A 26 30.14 39.73 18.25
CA GLN A 26 29.27 38.55 18.19
C GLN A 26 28.78 38.08 16.81
N PRO A 27 29.48 37.24 16.00
CA PRO A 27 28.80 36.57 14.89
C PRO A 27 27.58 35.84 15.44
N GLN A 28 26.40 36.23 14.97
CA GLN A 28 25.16 35.60 15.40
C GLN A 28 25.21 34.15 14.96
N ASN A 29 25.33 33.23 15.92
CA ASN A 29 25.11 31.81 15.71
C ASN A 29 23.63 31.61 15.34
N HIS A 30 23.31 31.87 14.08
CA HIS A 30 22.09 31.37 13.48
C HIS A 30 22.27 29.85 13.43
N GLY A 31 21.67 29.14 14.38
CA GLY A 31 21.54 27.70 14.31
C GLY A 31 21.01 27.28 12.93
N PRO A 32 21.25 26.03 12.50
CA PRO A 32 20.82 25.58 11.18
C PRO A 32 19.35 25.94 10.96
N PRO A 33 19.00 26.49 9.78
CA PRO A 33 17.64 26.93 9.52
C PRO A 33 16.68 25.78 9.81
N THR A 34 15.80 25.98 10.79
CA THR A 34 14.76 25.02 11.13
C THR A 34 13.88 24.87 9.90
N THR A 35 13.93 23.71 9.24
CA THR A 35 13.02 23.35 8.17
C THR A 35 11.59 23.56 8.67
N PRO A 36 10.74 24.32 7.94
CA PRO A 36 9.35 24.52 8.36
C PRO A 36 8.72 23.15 8.59
N LYS A 37 8.13 22.94 9.78
CA LYS A 37 7.37 21.72 10.02
C LYS A 37 6.27 21.63 8.95
N PRO A 38 6.04 20.46 8.34
CA PRO A 38 4.91 20.27 7.44
C PRO A 38 3.63 20.71 8.13
N LEU A 39 2.75 21.39 7.40
CA LEU A 39 1.41 21.71 7.89
C LEU A 39 0.63 20.40 8.01
N THR A 40 0.08 20.13 9.18
CA THR A 40 -0.76 18.97 9.49
C THR A 40 -2.19 19.42 9.80
N THR A 41 -3.17 18.58 9.51
CA THR A 41 -4.57 18.76 9.89
C THR A 41 -5.00 17.61 10.82
N GLU A 42 -5.76 17.93 11.86
CA GLU A 42 -6.43 16.92 12.70
C GLU A 42 -7.63 16.37 11.93
N VAL A 43 -7.75 15.05 11.84
CA VAL A 43 -8.86 14.37 11.16
C VAL A 43 -9.42 13.26 12.05
N SER A 44 -10.74 13.15 12.08
CA SER A 44 -11.43 12.00 12.67
C SER A 44 -11.68 10.94 11.59
N LEU A 45 -11.46 9.67 11.91
CA LEU A 45 -11.50 8.56 10.96
C LEU A 45 -12.41 7.43 11.45
N TYR A 46 -13.35 6.99 10.62
CA TYR A 46 -14.00 5.68 10.78
C TYR A 46 -13.08 4.57 10.25
N ILE A 47 -12.77 3.58 11.08
CA ILE A 47 -11.99 2.41 10.68
C ILE A 47 -12.92 1.29 10.21
N ALA A 48 -12.70 0.78 9.00
CA ALA A 48 -13.45 -0.38 8.51
C ALA A 48 -13.12 -1.64 9.34
N SER A 49 -14.14 -2.42 9.68
CA SER A 49 -13.93 -3.77 10.22
C SER A 49 -13.65 -4.73 9.07
N VAL A 50 -12.74 -5.69 9.26
CA VAL A 50 -12.36 -6.67 8.23
C VAL A 50 -12.48 -8.09 8.74
N ASN A 51 -13.04 -8.96 7.92
CA ASN A 51 -13.10 -10.40 8.12
C ASN A 51 -12.53 -11.10 6.89
N VAL A 52 -11.57 -11.98 7.13
CA VAL A 52 -11.02 -12.87 6.09
C VAL A 52 -11.51 -14.27 6.39
N ASP A 53 -12.26 -14.84 5.46
CA ASP A 53 -12.72 -16.21 5.59
C ASP A 53 -11.52 -17.16 5.55
N ILE A 54 -11.33 -17.93 6.62
CA ILE A 54 -10.12 -18.76 6.80
C ILE A 54 -10.05 -19.89 5.77
N GLY A 55 -11.18 -20.39 5.28
CA GLY A 55 -11.23 -21.50 4.34
C GLY A 55 -11.03 -21.09 2.88
N THR A 56 -11.42 -19.87 2.52
CA THR A 56 -11.45 -19.39 1.12
C THR A 56 -10.56 -18.19 0.84
N GLY A 57 -10.11 -17.48 1.88
CA GLY A 57 -9.40 -16.22 1.75
C GLY A 57 -10.30 -15.07 1.28
N GLN A 58 -11.63 -15.25 1.23
CA GLN A 58 -12.53 -14.18 0.84
C GLN A 58 -12.47 -13.06 1.89
N VAL A 59 -12.22 -11.84 1.43
CA VAL A 59 -12.16 -10.65 2.29
C VAL A 59 -13.51 -9.95 2.23
N LYS A 60 -14.09 -9.70 3.39
CA LYS A 60 -15.26 -8.82 3.57
C LYS A 60 -14.89 -7.73 4.55
N PHE A 61 -15.32 -6.52 4.27
CA PHE A 61 -15.21 -5.43 5.22
C PHE A 61 -16.55 -4.70 5.32
N SER A 62 -16.73 -4.02 6.45
CA SER A 62 -17.90 -3.18 6.68
C SER A 62 -17.47 -1.90 7.37
N TRP A 63 -18.17 -0.82 7.01
CA TRP A 63 -18.03 0.47 7.63
C TRP A 63 -18.87 0.47 8.91
N GLY A 64 -18.20 0.38 10.05
CA GLY A 64 -18.83 0.56 11.36
C GLY A 64 -18.77 2.03 11.78
N THR A 65 -19.68 2.43 12.68
CA THR A 65 -19.68 3.77 13.28
C THR A 65 -19.06 3.80 14.69
N GLU A 66 -18.52 2.66 15.15
CA GLU A 66 -18.07 2.50 16.55
C GLU A 66 -16.56 2.73 16.73
N ASP A 67 -15.72 2.42 15.74
CA ASP A 67 -14.25 2.64 15.81
C ASP A 67 -13.89 3.96 15.12
N ILE A 68 -14.08 5.07 15.86
CA ILE A 68 -13.65 6.41 15.48
C ILE A 68 -12.30 6.72 16.13
N ARG A 69 -11.35 7.22 15.35
CA ARG A 69 -10.04 7.62 15.85
C ARG A 69 -9.58 8.95 15.30
N GLU A 70 -8.89 9.70 16.15
CA GLU A 70 -8.24 10.96 15.77
C GLU A 70 -6.85 10.69 15.19
N ALA A 71 -6.50 11.42 14.13
CA ALA A 71 -5.21 11.35 13.48
C ALA A 71 -4.68 12.73 13.08
N LEU A 72 -3.35 12.83 12.95
CA LEU A 72 -2.68 13.99 12.33
C LEU A 72 -2.26 13.61 10.92
N LEU A 73 -2.82 14.27 9.91
CA LEU A 73 -2.53 14.04 8.51
C LEU A 73 -1.73 15.20 7.90
N ASP A 74 -0.61 14.92 7.25
CA ASP A 74 0.13 15.93 6.50
C ASP A 74 -0.73 16.51 5.36
N ASN A 75 -0.73 17.83 5.18
CA ASN A 75 -1.51 18.49 4.13
C ASN A 75 -0.94 18.26 2.72
N MET A 76 0.34 17.88 2.62
CA MET A 76 1.05 17.68 1.37
C MET A 76 1.60 16.25 1.30
N PRO A 77 1.58 15.61 0.11
CA PRO A 77 2.16 14.28 -0.04
C PRO A 77 3.68 14.37 0.08
N PHE A 78 4.29 13.40 0.77
CA PHE A 78 5.75 13.29 0.83
C PHE A 78 6.31 12.39 -0.27
N ALA A 79 5.47 11.58 -0.90
CA ALA A 79 5.82 10.75 -2.04
C ALA A 79 4.63 10.61 -3.00
N LYS A 80 4.92 10.29 -4.26
CA LYS A 80 3.91 9.93 -5.27
C LYS A 80 4.44 8.81 -6.17
N GLY A 81 3.57 7.86 -6.46
CA GLY A 81 3.79 6.84 -7.48
C GLY A 81 3.20 7.25 -8.83
N LYS A 82 2.94 6.26 -9.70
CA LYS A 82 2.24 6.49 -10.97
C LYS A 82 0.76 6.83 -10.77
N THR A 83 0.11 6.19 -9.80
CA THR A 83 -1.36 6.25 -9.62
C THR A 83 -1.79 6.84 -8.29
N LYS A 84 -0.89 6.91 -7.30
CA LYS A 84 -1.21 7.29 -5.92
C LYS A 84 -0.31 8.38 -5.35
N LYS A 85 -0.90 9.22 -4.49
CA LYS A 85 -0.19 10.12 -3.58
C LYS A 85 -0.07 9.47 -2.21
N VAL A 86 1.03 9.73 -1.52
CA VAL A 86 1.33 9.16 -0.21
C VAL A 86 1.63 10.29 0.78
N TYR A 87 0.90 10.28 1.88
CA TYR A 87 0.95 11.28 2.94
C TYR A 87 1.43 10.64 4.23
N ARG A 88 2.07 11.42 5.12
CA ARG A 88 2.37 10.94 6.47
C ARG A 88 1.13 11.12 7.31
N LEU A 89 0.87 10.15 8.17
CA LEU A 89 -0.23 10.19 9.10
C LEU A 89 0.21 9.64 10.46
N LEU A 90 -0.22 10.26 11.55
CA LEU A 90 -0.02 9.78 12.91
C LEU A 90 -1.37 9.35 13.49
N LEU A 91 -1.53 8.07 13.80
CA LEU A 91 -2.74 7.48 14.38
C LEU A 91 -2.38 6.77 15.68
N ASP A 92 -3.02 7.11 16.79
CA ASP A 92 -2.72 6.56 18.12
C ASP A 92 -1.22 6.64 18.49
N GLY A 93 -0.57 7.74 18.12
CA GLY A 93 0.87 7.96 18.32
C GLY A 93 1.79 7.09 17.45
N LYS A 94 1.25 6.33 16.50
CA LYS A 94 2.01 5.45 15.60
C LYS A 94 2.06 6.04 14.19
N PRO A 95 3.22 5.97 13.51
CA PRO A 95 3.36 6.50 12.16
C PRO A 95 2.79 5.55 11.11
N TYR A 96 1.93 6.09 10.25
CA TYR A 96 1.34 5.46 9.08
C TYR A 96 1.69 6.26 7.82
N VAL A 97 1.53 5.60 6.68
CA VAL A 97 1.39 6.24 5.37
C VAL A 97 -0.08 6.17 4.97
N ALA A 98 -0.66 7.29 4.54
CA ALA A 98 -2.00 7.37 4.00
C ALA A 98 -1.92 7.48 2.47
N LYS A 99 -2.62 6.59 1.76
CA LYS A 99 -2.63 6.54 0.29
C LYS A 99 -3.99 6.93 -0.26
N ARG A 100 -3.96 7.66 -1.37
CA ARG A 100 -5.13 7.91 -2.23
C ARG A 100 -4.73 7.91 -3.70
N PHE A 101 -5.67 7.55 -4.57
CA PHE A 101 -5.48 7.61 -6.01
C PHE A 101 -5.58 9.05 -6.53
N PHE A 102 -4.76 9.38 -7.52
CA PHE A 102 -4.85 10.59 -8.33
C PHE A 102 -4.86 10.28 -9.83
N GLU A 103 -4.66 9.03 -10.25
CA GLU A 103 -4.76 8.59 -11.63
C GLU A 103 -5.28 7.14 -11.66
N VAL A 104 -6.34 6.90 -12.42
CA VAL A 104 -6.99 5.57 -12.58
C VAL A 104 -7.22 5.16 -14.05
N GLY A 105 -6.69 5.92 -15.01
CA GLY A 105 -6.83 5.71 -16.45
C GLY A 105 -7.49 6.89 -17.18
N ASN A 106 -8.07 7.84 -16.44
CA ASN A 106 -8.80 9.00 -16.98
C ASN A 106 -7.94 10.28 -17.06
N GLY A 107 -6.67 10.20 -16.67
CA GLY A 107 -5.74 11.33 -16.64
C GLY A 107 -5.41 11.77 -15.19
N PRO A 108 -4.29 12.49 -15.01
CA PRO A 108 -3.87 12.92 -13.67
C PRO A 108 -4.87 13.87 -13.02
N GLU A 109 -5.12 13.65 -11.74
CA GLU A 109 -6.10 14.35 -10.89
C GLU A 109 -7.57 14.19 -11.34
N CYS A 110 -7.85 13.28 -12.28
CA CYS A 110 -9.20 12.94 -12.74
C CYS A 110 -9.70 11.65 -12.08
N VAL A 111 -9.83 11.66 -10.75
CA VAL A 111 -10.33 10.51 -9.97
C VAL A 111 -11.47 10.96 -9.09
N SER A 112 -12.65 10.37 -9.27
CA SER A 112 -13.81 10.63 -8.41
C SER A 112 -13.62 10.00 -7.02
N LEU A 113 -14.45 10.41 -6.05
CA LEU A 113 -14.42 9.83 -4.71
C LEU A 113 -14.75 8.32 -4.73
N ASP A 114 -15.72 7.92 -5.55
CA ASP A 114 -16.14 6.53 -5.72
C ASP A 114 -15.07 5.67 -6.42
N GLU A 115 -14.39 6.23 -7.42
CA GLU A 115 -13.25 5.56 -8.08
C GLU A 115 -12.10 5.38 -7.10
N ASN A 116 -11.75 6.42 -6.33
CA ASN A 116 -10.72 6.31 -5.30
C ASN A 116 -11.09 5.26 -4.24
N SER A 117 -12.33 5.27 -3.73
CA SER A 117 -12.80 4.28 -2.75
C SER A 117 -12.68 2.86 -3.30
N SER A 118 -13.25 2.62 -4.48
CA SER A 118 -13.26 1.29 -5.10
C SER A 118 -11.84 0.75 -5.34
N GLN A 119 -10.90 1.59 -5.77
CA GLN A 119 -9.52 1.16 -6.01
C GLN A 119 -8.74 0.90 -4.71
N LEU A 120 -8.97 1.70 -3.66
CA LEU A 120 -8.35 1.46 -2.34
C LEU A 120 -8.94 0.22 -1.67
N GLU A 121 -10.24 -0.05 -1.84
CA GLU A 121 -10.90 -1.28 -1.40
C GLU A 121 -10.29 -2.50 -2.09
N ASN A 122 -10.09 -2.44 -3.41
CA ASN A 122 -9.40 -3.50 -4.15
C ASN A 122 -7.97 -3.74 -3.63
N GLU A 123 -7.20 -2.68 -3.36
CA GLU A 123 -5.86 -2.82 -2.78
C GLU A 123 -5.87 -3.41 -1.36
N PHE A 124 -6.83 -2.98 -0.54
CA PHE A 124 -7.03 -3.52 0.79
C PHE A 124 -7.39 -5.02 0.75
N ILE A 125 -8.26 -5.43 -0.17
CA ILE A 125 -8.59 -6.84 -0.43
C ILE A 125 -7.31 -7.60 -0.81
N ARG A 126 -6.52 -7.10 -1.77
CA ARG A 126 -5.28 -7.77 -2.21
C ARG A 126 -4.26 -7.94 -1.08
N LEU A 127 -4.10 -6.96 -0.19
CA LEU A 127 -3.22 -7.09 0.98
C LEU A 127 -3.65 -8.22 1.92
N ASN A 128 -4.95 -8.28 2.24
CA ASN A 128 -5.50 -9.30 3.14
C ASN A 128 -5.49 -10.70 2.49
N GLN A 129 -5.90 -10.80 1.21
CA GLN A 129 -5.82 -12.05 0.45
C GLN A 129 -4.38 -12.52 0.30
N GLY A 130 -3.45 -11.60 0.04
CA GLY A 130 -2.02 -11.88 -0.04
C GLY A 130 -1.49 -12.54 1.23
N GLN A 131 -1.82 -11.99 2.39
CA GLN A 131 -1.45 -12.61 3.66
C GLN A 131 -2.04 -14.01 3.80
N TRP A 132 -3.32 -14.19 3.49
CA TRP A 132 -3.96 -15.50 3.57
C TRP A 132 -3.29 -16.53 2.64
N PHE A 133 -3.03 -16.19 1.37
CA PHE A 133 -2.32 -17.06 0.44
C PHE A 133 -0.91 -17.39 0.93
N LEU A 134 -0.21 -16.42 1.54
CA LEU A 134 1.12 -16.64 2.08
C LEU A 134 1.09 -17.62 3.26
N ASP A 135 0.09 -17.53 4.12
CA ASP A 135 -0.12 -18.47 5.21
C ASP A 135 -0.39 -19.90 4.66
N GLN A 136 -1.20 -20.02 3.61
CA GLN A 136 -1.44 -21.32 2.93
C GLN A 136 -0.17 -21.86 2.27
N PHE A 137 0.64 -20.98 1.67
CA PHE A 137 1.92 -21.35 1.07
C PHE A 137 2.90 -21.90 2.13
N TYR A 138 3.00 -21.23 3.29
CA TYR A 138 3.86 -21.70 4.38
C TYR A 138 3.36 -23.01 4.99
N ALA A 139 2.05 -23.16 5.19
CA ALA A 139 1.48 -24.44 5.62
C ALA A 139 1.83 -25.57 4.63
N ARG A 140 1.74 -25.30 3.32
CA ARG A 140 2.11 -26.26 2.28
C ARG A 140 3.61 -26.57 2.28
N ALA A 141 4.45 -25.56 2.49
CA ALA A 141 5.90 -25.75 2.61
C ALA A 141 6.24 -26.67 3.78
N ASP A 142 5.61 -26.45 4.94
CA ASP A 142 5.79 -27.31 6.12
C ASP A 142 5.32 -28.75 5.87
N GLU A 143 4.14 -28.94 5.27
CA GLU A 143 3.62 -30.28 4.92
C GLU A 143 4.52 -31.07 3.98
N THR A 144 5.23 -30.38 3.11
CA THR A 144 6.10 -30.98 2.08
C THR A 144 7.58 -30.95 2.47
N GLU A 145 7.89 -30.48 3.68
CA GLU A 145 9.26 -30.26 4.16
C GLU A 145 10.09 -29.39 3.16
N THR A 146 9.43 -28.47 2.46
CA THR A 146 10.08 -27.57 1.52
C THR A 146 10.75 -26.42 2.28
N GLU A 147 12.06 -26.28 2.10
CA GLU A 147 12.82 -25.19 2.70
C GLU A 147 12.54 -23.86 1.99
N VAL A 148 11.83 -22.95 2.67
CA VAL A 148 11.47 -21.60 2.17
C VAL A 148 12.02 -20.48 3.05
N SER A 149 11.99 -19.23 2.57
CA SER A 149 12.18 -18.05 3.41
C SER A 149 10.86 -17.70 4.12
N ASN A 150 10.78 -17.94 5.43
CA ASN A 150 9.55 -17.81 6.22
C ASN A 150 9.40 -16.44 6.93
N ASN A 151 10.05 -15.41 6.40
CA ASN A 151 10.08 -14.07 6.98
C ASN A 151 9.41 -13.01 6.10
N PHE A 152 8.57 -13.41 5.15
CA PHE A 152 7.70 -12.50 4.42
C PHE A 152 6.39 -12.31 5.16
N MET A 153 5.81 -11.11 5.05
CA MET A 153 4.45 -10.82 5.46
C MET A 153 3.90 -9.68 4.63
N PHE A 154 2.58 -9.64 4.44
CA PHE A 154 1.93 -8.50 3.81
C PHE A 154 1.72 -7.37 4.82
N SER A 155 1.80 -6.15 4.32
CA SER A 155 1.51 -4.95 5.10
C SER A 155 0.09 -5.00 5.64
N ARG A 156 -0.05 -4.69 6.94
CA ARG A 156 -1.34 -4.69 7.63
C ARG A 156 -2.03 -3.37 7.41
N GLY A 157 -2.71 -3.26 6.27
CA GLY A 157 -3.47 -2.08 5.91
C GLY A 157 -4.65 -1.83 6.87
N LEU A 158 -5.11 -0.58 6.94
CA LEU A 158 -6.42 -0.19 7.45
C LEU A 158 -7.13 0.59 6.35
N LEU A 159 -8.39 0.25 6.09
CA LEU A 159 -9.24 1.05 5.22
C LEU A 159 -10.02 2.02 6.11
N VAL A 160 -9.94 3.32 5.83
CA VAL A 160 -10.50 4.35 6.70
C VAL A 160 -11.29 5.39 5.91
N ARG A 161 -12.33 5.96 6.53
CA ARG A 161 -13.12 7.08 6.00
C ARG A 161 -12.88 8.31 6.85
N GLU A 162 -12.62 9.44 6.20
CA GLU A 162 -12.58 10.73 6.86
C GLU A 162 -14.00 11.15 7.27
N ILE A 163 -14.15 11.59 8.52
CA ILE A 163 -15.40 12.11 9.04
C ILE A 163 -15.45 13.61 8.75
N ILE A 164 -16.42 14.02 7.95
CA ILE A 164 -16.54 15.40 7.49
C ILE A 164 -17.54 16.15 8.39
N GLU A 165 -17.03 16.73 9.47
CA GLU A 165 -17.80 17.60 10.37
C GLU A 165 -17.19 19.00 10.44
N GLY A 166 -18.02 20.05 10.36
CA GLY A 166 -17.59 21.43 10.53
C GLY A 166 -16.73 21.97 9.37
N THR A 167 -15.40 21.92 9.50
CA THR A 167 -14.44 22.63 8.63
C THR A 167 -14.31 22.07 7.21
N GLY A 168 -14.92 20.92 6.96
CA GLY A 168 -14.90 20.24 5.66
C GLY A 168 -13.72 19.31 5.46
N PRO A 169 -13.57 18.77 4.23
CA PRO A 169 -12.49 17.87 3.88
C PRO A 169 -11.09 18.39 4.21
N SER A 170 -10.21 17.48 4.62
CA SER A 170 -8.80 17.76 4.83
C SER A 170 -8.14 18.29 3.55
N PRO A 171 -7.17 19.22 3.65
CA PRO A 171 -6.43 19.70 2.47
C PRO A 171 -5.76 18.56 1.69
N ALA A 172 -5.34 17.50 2.39
CA ALA A 172 -4.70 16.33 1.81
C ALA A 172 -5.62 15.58 0.81
N SER A 173 -6.93 15.55 1.07
CA SER A 173 -7.92 14.95 0.18
C SER A 173 -7.95 15.62 -1.20
N GLY A 174 -7.57 16.90 -1.28
CA GLY A 174 -7.69 17.72 -2.49
C GLY A 174 -9.14 17.96 -2.93
N VAL A 175 -10.12 17.67 -2.07
CA VAL A 175 -11.54 17.82 -2.36
C VAL A 175 -12.06 19.07 -1.67
N SER A 176 -12.77 19.93 -2.41
CA SER A 176 -13.43 21.09 -1.80
C SER A 176 -14.74 20.67 -1.14
N MET A 177 -15.21 21.45 -0.16
CA MET A 177 -16.51 21.18 0.48
C MET A 177 -17.65 21.09 -0.56
N GLN A 178 -17.68 22.00 -1.54
CA GLN A 178 -18.70 21.98 -2.58
C GLN A 178 -18.62 20.69 -3.42
N ALA A 179 -17.43 20.29 -3.86
CA ALA A 179 -17.27 19.06 -4.64
C ALA A 179 -17.67 17.80 -3.86
N PHE A 180 -17.42 17.79 -2.54
CA PHE A 180 -17.87 16.72 -1.66
C PHE A 180 -19.41 16.68 -1.56
N LEU A 181 -20.06 17.82 -1.34
CA LEU A 181 -21.52 17.93 -1.30
C LEU A 181 -22.16 17.53 -2.64
N ASP A 182 -21.63 18.02 -3.76
CA ASP A 182 -22.11 17.67 -5.11
C ASP A 182 -22.02 16.14 -5.36
N SER A 183 -20.97 15.50 -4.84
CA SER A 183 -20.79 14.05 -4.96
C SER A 183 -21.77 13.28 -4.07
N MET A 184 -22.06 13.78 -2.86
CA MET A 184 -23.07 13.17 -1.97
C MET A 184 -24.50 13.31 -2.50
N ASP A 185 -24.83 14.43 -3.15
CA ASP A 185 -26.13 14.61 -3.80
C ASP A 185 -26.37 13.58 -4.92
N TYR A 186 -25.30 13.16 -5.60
CA TYR A 186 -25.34 12.11 -6.61
C TYR A 186 -25.35 10.70 -6.00
N ASN A 187 -24.48 10.47 -5.01
CA ASN A 187 -24.33 9.19 -4.31
C ASN A 187 -24.18 9.44 -2.79
N PRO A 188 -25.24 9.21 -1.99
CA PRO A 188 -25.22 9.44 -0.54
C PRO A 188 -24.18 8.63 0.24
N ASP A 189 -23.68 7.53 -0.33
CA ASP A 189 -22.65 6.69 0.29
C ASP A 189 -21.21 7.17 0.00
N THR A 190 -21.07 8.26 -0.77
CA THR A 190 -19.79 8.88 -1.10
C THR A 190 -19.02 9.26 0.15
N SER A 191 -17.72 8.95 0.18
CA SER A 191 -16.84 9.31 1.29
C SER A 191 -15.40 9.54 0.84
N ILE A 192 -14.62 10.23 1.66
CA ILE A 192 -13.18 10.39 1.45
C ILE A 192 -12.49 9.21 2.12
N VAL A 193 -12.02 8.27 1.29
CA VAL A 193 -11.41 7.01 1.74
C VAL A 193 -9.90 7.06 1.60
N TRP A 194 -9.21 6.49 2.58
CA TRP A 194 -7.77 6.30 2.61
C TRP A 194 -7.41 4.84 2.89
N LEU A 195 -6.31 4.37 2.29
CA LEU A 195 -5.64 3.15 2.72
C LEU A 195 -4.44 3.54 3.58
N LEU A 196 -4.50 3.20 4.87
CA LEU A 196 -3.40 3.41 5.81
C LEU A 196 -2.54 2.16 5.88
N GLU A 197 -1.23 2.31 5.84
CA GLU A 197 -0.28 1.24 6.13
C GLU A 197 0.76 1.71 7.14
N PRO A 198 1.29 0.83 8.03
CA PRO A 198 2.37 1.21 8.91
C PRO A 198 3.56 1.80 8.13
N SER A 199 4.12 2.89 8.65
CA SER A 199 5.33 3.50 8.07
C SER A 199 6.48 2.50 8.12
N ARG A 200 7.27 2.47 7.04
CA ARG A 200 8.36 1.51 6.82
C ARG A 200 9.61 2.20 6.27
N GLY A 201 10.72 1.47 6.20
CA GLY A 201 11.96 1.97 5.61
C GLY A 201 11.79 2.31 4.12
N SER A 202 12.59 3.25 3.63
CA SER A 202 12.54 3.71 2.24
C SER A 202 13.27 2.79 1.25
N ALA A 203 14.05 1.82 1.73
CA ALA A 203 14.73 0.86 0.89
C ALA A 203 13.73 -0.21 0.42
N ILE A 204 13.43 -0.19 -0.88
CA ILE A 204 12.48 -1.09 -1.53
C ILE A 204 13.26 -2.10 -2.37
N GLU A 205 12.90 -3.37 -2.24
CA GLU A 205 13.31 -4.45 -3.14
C GLU A 205 12.09 -4.89 -3.94
N ARG A 206 12.24 -4.92 -5.26
CA ARG A 206 11.21 -5.36 -6.20
C ARG A 206 11.54 -6.78 -6.64
N TRP A 207 10.60 -7.68 -6.38
CA TRP A 207 10.70 -9.10 -6.68
C TRP A 207 9.99 -9.44 -7.99
N SER A 208 8.91 -8.74 -8.35
CA SER A 208 8.31 -8.91 -9.67
C SER A 208 7.82 -7.59 -10.24
N GLY A 209 7.66 -7.55 -11.56
CA GLY A 209 7.03 -6.47 -12.28
C GLY A 209 5.55 -6.73 -12.55
N THR A 210 4.91 -5.83 -13.27
CA THR A 210 3.52 -6.00 -13.73
C THR A 210 3.41 -7.06 -14.83
N LEU A 211 4.32 -7.06 -15.80
CA LEU A 211 4.32 -8.00 -16.94
C LEU A 211 5.72 -8.59 -17.20
N GLN A 212 6.60 -8.49 -16.22
CA GLN A 212 8.00 -8.92 -16.31
C GLN A 212 8.37 -9.57 -14.98
N HIS A 213 8.72 -10.86 -15.02
CA HIS A 213 8.88 -11.67 -13.81
C HIS A 213 10.26 -12.32 -13.82
N PRO A 214 11.31 -11.60 -13.38
CA PRO A 214 12.66 -12.15 -13.37
C PRO A 214 12.72 -13.36 -12.42
N ASN A 215 13.49 -14.37 -12.80
CA ASN A 215 13.82 -15.48 -11.90
C ASN A 215 14.93 -15.02 -10.95
N HIS A 216 14.84 -15.42 -9.69
CA HIS A 216 15.83 -15.06 -8.67
C HIS A 216 16.71 -16.25 -8.31
N GLU A 217 18.01 -16.01 -8.15
CA GLU A 217 18.96 -17.05 -7.72
C GLU A 217 19.05 -17.17 -6.19
N ASN A 218 18.60 -16.14 -5.45
CA ASN A 218 18.67 -16.12 -4.00
C ASN A 218 17.41 -16.73 -3.37
N LYS A 219 17.56 -17.36 -2.19
CA LYS A 219 16.48 -18.08 -1.50
C LYS A 219 15.23 -17.22 -1.25
N PRO A 220 15.31 -15.95 -0.80
CA PRO A 220 14.13 -15.09 -0.67
C PRO A 220 13.38 -14.88 -1.99
N GLY A 221 14.10 -14.60 -3.08
CA GLY A 221 13.49 -14.42 -4.40
C GLY A 221 12.88 -15.70 -4.95
N GLN A 222 13.58 -16.85 -4.83
CA GLN A 222 13.03 -18.16 -5.18
C GLN A 222 11.76 -18.49 -4.37
N THR A 223 11.68 -18.01 -3.12
CA THR A 223 10.48 -18.15 -2.30
C THR A 223 9.32 -17.32 -2.86
N ILE A 224 9.56 -16.09 -3.31
CA ILE A 224 8.54 -15.26 -3.95
C ILE A 224 8.12 -15.84 -5.30
N ASP A 225 9.06 -16.37 -6.10
CA ASP A 225 8.76 -17.03 -7.37
C ASP A 225 7.87 -18.26 -7.17
N ALA A 226 8.21 -19.09 -6.18
CA ALA A 226 7.39 -20.24 -5.79
C ALA A 226 6.04 -19.84 -5.21
N PHE A 227 5.97 -18.75 -4.43
CA PHE A 227 4.72 -18.21 -3.89
C PHE A 227 3.78 -17.72 -4.99
N MET A 228 4.29 -16.99 -6.00
CA MET A 228 3.51 -16.57 -7.17
C MET A 228 2.93 -17.78 -7.89
N HIS A 229 3.75 -18.79 -8.19
CA HIS A 229 3.26 -20.01 -8.84
C HIS A 229 2.25 -20.79 -7.97
N PHE A 230 2.53 -20.90 -6.67
CA PHE A 230 1.61 -21.51 -5.70
C PHE A 230 0.25 -20.82 -5.72
N SER A 231 0.20 -19.48 -5.69
CA SER A 231 -1.05 -18.73 -5.71
C SER A 231 -1.89 -19.02 -6.95
N TYR A 232 -1.25 -19.21 -8.11
CA TYR A 232 -1.91 -19.60 -9.36
C TYR A 232 -2.49 -21.01 -9.28
N VAL A 233 -1.71 -22.00 -8.84
CA VAL A 233 -2.20 -23.38 -8.73
C VAL A 233 -3.29 -23.50 -7.66
N TYR A 234 -3.06 -22.89 -6.50
CA TYR A 234 -3.94 -22.94 -5.33
C TYR A 234 -5.29 -22.24 -5.58
N SER A 235 -5.28 -21.13 -6.32
CA SER A 235 -6.50 -20.45 -6.77
C SER A 235 -7.24 -21.17 -7.90
N ARG A 236 -6.82 -22.40 -8.26
CA ARG A 236 -7.33 -23.14 -9.42
C ARG A 236 -7.21 -22.35 -10.72
N GLN A 237 -6.07 -21.70 -10.90
CA GLN A 237 -5.69 -20.96 -12.11
C GLN A 237 -6.53 -19.70 -12.34
N THR A 238 -6.99 -19.04 -11.28
CA THR A 238 -7.87 -17.85 -11.39
C THR A 238 -7.21 -16.56 -10.92
N LEU A 239 -6.13 -16.65 -10.16
CA LEU A 239 -5.42 -15.50 -9.59
C LEU A 239 -3.93 -15.77 -9.51
N VAL A 240 -3.12 -14.76 -9.81
CA VAL A 240 -1.67 -14.75 -9.52
C VAL A 240 -1.26 -13.38 -9.02
N PHE A 241 -0.30 -13.33 -8.09
CA PHE A 241 0.28 -12.07 -7.61
C PHE A 241 1.34 -11.54 -8.57
N ALA A 242 1.36 -10.22 -8.73
CA ALA A 242 2.26 -9.48 -9.61
C ALA A 242 2.73 -8.19 -8.92
N ASP A 243 3.76 -7.56 -9.49
CA ASP A 243 4.40 -6.37 -8.96
C ASP A 243 4.74 -6.46 -7.46
N ILE A 244 5.27 -7.62 -7.07
CA ILE A 244 5.60 -7.90 -5.68
C ILE A 244 6.84 -7.08 -5.32
N GLN A 245 6.68 -6.20 -4.34
CA GLN A 245 7.77 -5.43 -3.77
C GLN A 245 7.65 -5.41 -2.25
N GLY A 246 8.79 -5.21 -1.59
CA GLY A 246 8.84 -5.16 -0.14
C GLY A 246 9.99 -4.35 0.39
N SER A 247 9.99 -4.17 1.70
CA SER A 247 11.06 -3.50 2.44
C SER A 247 11.37 -4.28 3.70
N LYS A 248 12.61 -4.20 4.19
CA LYS A 248 12.95 -4.79 5.49
C LYS A 248 12.22 -4.05 6.61
N GLY A 249 11.61 -4.81 7.51
CA GLY A 249 10.89 -4.29 8.67
C GLY A 249 10.87 -5.30 9.82
N LEU A 250 10.30 -4.88 10.94
CA LEU A 250 10.08 -5.76 12.08
C LEU A 250 8.76 -6.51 11.90
N SER A 251 8.81 -7.84 12.00
CA SER A 251 7.61 -8.68 12.04
C SER A 251 6.93 -8.62 13.42
N ARG A 252 5.77 -9.26 13.56
CA ARG A 252 4.99 -9.33 14.80
C ARG A 252 5.75 -9.89 16.01
N GLY A 253 6.83 -10.66 15.77
CA GLY A 253 7.70 -11.21 16.81
C GLY A 253 8.97 -10.39 17.08
N GLY A 254 9.12 -9.22 16.47
CA GLY A 254 10.36 -8.42 16.55
C GLY A 254 11.50 -8.94 15.67
N ASN A 255 11.29 -10.02 14.92
CA ASN A 255 12.27 -10.55 13.98
C ASN A 255 12.29 -9.69 12.71
N SER A 256 13.48 -9.46 12.15
CA SER A 256 13.61 -8.79 10.85
C SER A 256 13.01 -9.66 9.74
N GLY A 257 12.14 -9.08 8.95
CA GLY A 257 11.51 -9.73 7.80
C GLY A 257 11.26 -8.76 6.66
N TRP A 258 10.59 -9.26 5.63
CA TRP A 258 10.15 -8.51 4.47
C TRP A 258 8.67 -8.19 4.59
N ILE A 259 8.35 -6.89 4.59
CA ILE A 259 6.98 -6.41 4.53
C ILE A 259 6.66 -6.14 3.07
N LEU A 260 5.74 -6.92 2.50
CA LEU A 260 5.24 -6.82 1.12
C LEU A 260 4.07 -5.82 1.06
N PHE A 261 4.06 -4.96 0.04
CA PHE A 261 3.06 -3.89 -0.08
C PHE A 261 2.91 -3.42 -1.52
N ASP A 262 1.86 -2.63 -1.79
CA ASP A 262 1.55 -2.14 -3.15
C ASP A 262 1.45 -3.27 -4.20
N ILE A 263 0.86 -4.39 -3.78
CA ILE A 263 0.83 -5.61 -4.58
C ILE A 263 -0.27 -5.51 -5.63
N MET A 264 -0.01 -6.06 -6.82
CA MET A 264 -1.00 -6.26 -7.86
C MET A 264 -1.35 -7.73 -8.00
N THR A 265 -2.50 -8.00 -8.62
CA THR A 265 -2.90 -9.35 -9.00
C THR A 265 -3.37 -9.33 -10.43
N HIS A 266 -3.22 -10.47 -11.10
CA HIS A 266 -3.92 -10.75 -12.33
C HIS A 266 -4.97 -11.81 -12.07
N THR A 267 -6.20 -11.54 -12.50
CA THR A 267 -7.30 -12.49 -12.34
C THR A 267 -7.84 -12.92 -13.68
N SER A 268 -8.43 -14.12 -13.77
CA SER A 268 -9.01 -14.57 -15.04
C SER A 268 -10.12 -13.65 -15.58
N GLU A 269 -10.70 -12.82 -14.71
CA GLU A 269 -11.79 -11.89 -15.04
C GLU A 269 -11.31 -10.44 -15.21
N GLY A 270 -10.04 -10.13 -14.93
CA GLY A 270 -9.54 -8.74 -14.98
C GLY A 270 -10.17 -7.82 -13.93
N ALA A 271 -10.64 -8.38 -12.81
CA ALA A 271 -11.53 -7.69 -11.86
C ALA A 271 -10.85 -7.29 -10.54
N SER A 272 -9.53 -7.45 -10.39
CA SER A 272 -8.84 -7.16 -9.12
C SER A 272 -8.41 -5.70 -8.94
N GLY A 273 -8.81 -4.81 -9.85
CA GLY A 273 -8.52 -3.36 -9.80
C GLY A 273 -7.48 -2.91 -10.84
N ILE A 274 -7.01 -1.68 -10.69
CA ILE A 274 -6.05 -1.10 -11.64
C ILE A 274 -4.76 -1.93 -11.75
N GLY A 275 -4.31 -2.13 -13.00
CA GLY A 275 -3.14 -2.95 -13.31
C GLY A 275 -3.43 -4.45 -13.43
N ASP A 276 -4.69 -4.88 -13.28
CA ASP A 276 -5.09 -6.25 -13.62
C ASP A 276 -5.15 -6.43 -15.14
N HIS A 277 -4.12 -7.08 -15.70
CA HIS A 277 -4.03 -7.42 -17.13
C HIS A 277 -4.75 -8.73 -17.49
N GLY A 278 -5.59 -9.25 -16.60
CA GLY A 278 -6.43 -10.39 -16.89
C GLY A 278 -5.63 -11.67 -17.21
N GLN A 279 -6.11 -12.41 -18.20
CA GLN A 279 -5.42 -13.60 -18.70
C GLN A 279 -4.06 -13.28 -19.32
N ASP A 280 -3.88 -12.12 -19.93
CA ASP A 280 -2.59 -11.75 -20.55
C ASP A 280 -1.51 -11.57 -19.49
N GLY A 281 -1.87 -10.92 -18.36
CA GLY A 281 -0.98 -10.81 -17.21
C GLY A 281 -0.64 -12.17 -16.58
N ILE A 282 -1.62 -13.07 -16.47
CA ILE A 282 -1.38 -14.46 -16.04
C ILE A 282 -0.38 -15.14 -16.98
N GLN A 283 -0.56 -15.03 -18.30
CA GLN A 283 0.32 -15.69 -19.26
C GLN A 283 1.73 -15.11 -19.28
N ALA A 284 1.89 -13.81 -19.03
CA ALA A 284 3.21 -13.19 -18.89
C ALA A 284 4.00 -13.86 -17.75
N ILE A 285 3.37 -14.04 -16.58
CA ILE A 285 3.99 -14.72 -15.44
C ILE A 285 4.35 -16.17 -15.77
N LEU A 286 3.42 -16.90 -16.38
CA LEU A 286 3.64 -18.32 -16.69
C LEU A 286 4.73 -18.52 -17.76
N SER A 287 4.87 -17.57 -18.68
CA SER A 287 5.89 -17.63 -19.73
C SER A 287 7.29 -17.33 -19.20
N ASP A 288 7.39 -16.43 -18.21
CA ASP A 288 8.66 -16.05 -17.57
C ASP A 288 9.09 -17.03 -16.45
N HIS A 289 8.13 -17.72 -15.83
CA HIS A 289 8.38 -18.59 -14.68
C HIS A 289 9.09 -19.90 -15.06
N ILE A 290 10.19 -20.19 -14.38
CA ILE A 290 10.89 -21.48 -14.49
C ILE A 290 10.67 -22.28 -13.21
N CYS A 291 10.05 -23.46 -13.32
CA CYS A 291 9.84 -24.34 -12.17
C CYS A 291 11.15 -24.89 -11.62
N GLU A 292 11.64 -24.31 -10.54
CA GLU A 292 12.83 -24.76 -9.83
C GLU A 292 12.54 -25.82 -8.75
N ARG A 293 13.58 -26.20 -7.99
CA ARG A 293 13.50 -27.20 -6.91
C ARG A 293 12.38 -26.91 -5.91
N MET A 294 12.16 -25.64 -5.56
CA MET A 294 11.15 -25.25 -4.57
C MET A 294 9.73 -25.59 -5.05
N CYS A 295 9.37 -25.19 -6.28
CA CYS A 295 8.07 -25.52 -6.89
C CYS A 295 7.84 -27.03 -7.00
N ARG A 296 8.88 -27.79 -7.34
CA ARG A 296 8.80 -29.26 -7.43
C ARG A 296 8.57 -29.90 -6.06
N THR A 297 9.28 -29.44 -5.03
CA THR A 297 9.15 -29.98 -3.66
C THR A 297 7.77 -29.66 -3.07
N LEU A 298 7.22 -28.47 -3.38
CA LEU A 298 5.85 -28.09 -3.03
C LEU A 298 4.76 -28.92 -3.75
N ASN A 299 5.14 -29.75 -4.71
CA ASN A 299 4.25 -30.48 -5.62
C ASN A 299 3.31 -29.55 -6.40
N ILE A 300 3.82 -28.44 -6.92
CA ILE A 300 3.06 -27.50 -7.77
C ILE A 300 3.65 -27.38 -9.19
N GLY A 301 4.54 -28.30 -9.59
CA GLY A 301 5.17 -28.31 -10.91
C GLY A 301 4.20 -28.57 -12.08
N GLU A 302 4.72 -28.42 -13.29
CA GLU A 302 3.98 -28.45 -14.58
C GLU A 302 3.03 -29.65 -14.76
N ASP A 303 3.39 -30.82 -14.21
CA ASP A 303 2.58 -32.04 -14.30
C ASP A 303 1.17 -31.87 -13.68
N ASN A 304 1.05 -31.01 -12.64
CA ASN A 304 -0.22 -30.75 -11.95
C ASN A 304 -1.08 -29.68 -12.67
N ILE A 305 -0.49 -28.86 -13.54
CA ILE A 305 -1.21 -27.88 -14.35
C ILE A 305 -2.01 -28.58 -15.46
N VAL A 306 -1.44 -29.64 -16.04
CA VAL A 306 -2.04 -30.40 -17.15
C VAL A 306 -3.21 -31.28 -16.70
N GLU A 307 -3.16 -31.88 -15.50
CA GLU A 307 -4.29 -32.68 -14.98
C GLU A 307 -5.53 -31.83 -14.69
N GLY A 308 -5.34 -30.63 -14.14
CA GLY A 308 -6.43 -29.67 -13.92
C GLY A 308 -7.13 -29.24 -15.22
N GLN A 309 -6.36 -29.04 -16.29
CA GLN A 309 -6.91 -28.72 -17.62
C GLN A 309 -7.65 -29.91 -18.25
N LYS A 310 -7.13 -31.13 -18.12
CA LYS A 310 -7.78 -32.37 -18.62
C LYS A 310 -9.12 -32.66 -17.93
N ALA A 311 -9.23 -32.39 -16.62
CA ALA A 311 -10.49 -32.54 -15.89
C ALA A 311 -11.57 -31.54 -16.34
N ARG A 312 -11.16 -30.33 -16.75
CA ARG A 312 -12.06 -29.25 -17.20
C ARG A 312 -12.62 -29.50 -18.60
N VAL A 313 -11.82 -30.07 -19.51
CA VAL A 313 -12.27 -30.49 -20.86
C VAL A 313 -13.31 -31.62 -20.76
N LYS A 314 -13.16 -32.56 -19.82
CA LYS A 314 -14.15 -33.63 -19.61
C LYS A 314 -15.51 -33.13 -19.10
N LYS A 315 -15.53 -32.08 -18.27
CA LYS A 315 -16.79 -31.50 -17.73
C LYS A 315 -17.57 -30.63 -18.74
N ARG A 316 -16.96 -30.15 -19.82
CA ARG A 316 -17.64 -29.33 -20.86
C ARG A 316 -18.36 -30.15 -21.95
N ARG A 317 -18.22 -31.48 -21.98
CA ARG A 317 -19.06 -32.35 -22.83
C ARG A 317 -20.43 -32.55 -22.17
N VAL A 318 -21.26 -31.51 -22.19
CA VAL A 318 -22.69 -31.61 -21.89
C VAL A 318 -23.36 -32.36 -23.04
N LEU A 319 -24.08 -33.44 -22.70
CA LEU A 319 -24.84 -34.26 -23.64
C LEU A 319 -25.82 -33.40 -24.46
N PRO A 320 -26.02 -33.70 -25.76
CA PRO A 320 -27.03 -33.01 -26.55
C PRO A 320 -28.41 -33.30 -25.97
N LYS A 321 -29.18 -32.24 -25.74
CA LYS A 321 -30.60 -32.33 -25.40
C LYS A 321 -31.31 -33.03 -26.56
N ARG A 322 -31.87 -34.21 -26.29
CA ARG A 322 -32.83 -34.85 -27.19
C ARG A 322 -34.12 -34.03 -27.17
N THR A 323 -34.43 -33.42 -28.31
CA THR A 323 -35.77 -32.95 -28.69
C THR A 323 -36.67 -34.13 -28.96
#